data_AF-A0A176ZD64-F1
#
_entry.id   AF-A0A176ZD64-F1
#
_cell.length_a   1.000
_cell.length_b   1.000
_cell.length_c   1.000
_cell.angle_alpha   90.00
_cell.angle_beta   90.00
_cell.angle_gamma   90.00
#
_symmetry.space_group_name_H-M   'P 1'
#
loop_
_entity.id
_entity.type
_entity.pdbx_description
1 polymer ?
#
loop_
_entity_poly.entity_id
_entity_poly.type
_entity_poly.pdbx_seq_one_letter_code
_entity_poly.pdbx_strand_id
1 'polypeptide(L)' 'MNRLVEIRSQESLCRERAAFDSERRGFWLAQAEEWKQRGLDEIAYHFRECNHAHTELVRG' A
#
# COMPACT_ATOMS: atom_id res chain seq x y z
N MET A 1 -8.48 -7.15 2.85
CA MET A 1 -8.05 -7.14 1.43
C MET A 1 -8.57 -5.94 0.61
N ASN A 2 -9.81 -5.45 0.77
CA ASN A 2 -10.30 -4.27 0.02
C ASN A 2 -9.42 -3.01 0.20
N ARG A 3 -8.96 -2.75 1.42
CA ARG A 3 -8.11 -1.60 1.74
C ARG A 3 -6.77 -1.57 0.96
N LEU A 4 -6.15 -2.73 0.73
CA LEU A 4 -4.92 -2.83 -0.06
C LEU A 4 -5.17 -2.52 -1.54
N VAL A 5 -6.31 -2.96 -2.08
CA VAL A 5 -6.71 -2.66 -3.47
C VAL A 5 -6.93 -1.16 -3.65
N GLU A 6 -7.58 -0.51 -2.68
CA GLU A 6 -7.77 0.95 -2.68
C GLU A 6 -6.43 1.68 -2.62
N ILE A 7 -5.51 1.26 -1.74
CA ILE A 7 -4.17 1.85 -1.63
C ILE A 7 -3.40 1.74 -2.96
N ARG A 8 -3.45 0.58 -3.63
CA ARG A 8 -2.80 0.35 -4.93
C ARG A 8 -3.42 1.16 -6.06
N SER A 9 -4.73 1.37 -6.01
CA SER A 9 -5.43 2.24 -6.97
C SER A 9 -4.97 3.70 -6.83
N GLN A 10 -4.85 4.21 -5.60
CA GLN A 10 -4.35 5.56 -5.34
C GLN A 10 -2.88 5.73 -5.76
N GLU A 11 -2.02 4.74 -5.51
CA GLU A 11 -0.64 4.73 -5.99
C GLU A 11 -0.58 4.90 -7.53
N SER A 12 -1.38 4.10 -8.24
CA SER A 12 -1.43 4.10 -9.69
C SER A 12 -1.91 5.44 -10.25
N LEU A 13 -2.95 6.03 -9.65
CA LEU A 13 -3.46 7.36 -10.01
C LEU A 13 -2.40 8.45 -9.83
N CYS A 14 -1.62 8.41 -8.74
CA CYS A 14 -0.53 9.36 -8.51
C CYS A 14 0.57 9.22 -9.57
N ARG A 15 0.94 8.00 -9.97
CA ARG A 15 1.92 7.76 -11.04
C ARG A 15 1.43 8.25 -12.40
N GLU A 16 0.15 8.00 -12.70
CA GLU A 16 -0.48 8.49 -13.93
C GLU A 16 -0.43 10.02 -13.98
N ARG A 17 -0.85 10.70 -12.89
CA ARG A 17 -0.75 12.16 -12.80
C ARG A 17 0.67 12.67 -12.93
N ALA A 18 1.65 11.99 -12.32
CA ALA A 18 3.07 12.35 -12.47
C ALA A 18 3.58 12.25 -13.92
N ALA A 19 2.96 11.42 -14.76
CA ALA A 19 3.30 11.29 -16.17
C ALA A 19 2.73 12.43 -17.02
N PHE A 20 1.55 12.94 -16.66
CA PHE A 20 0.87 14.02 -17.40
C PHE A 20 1.15 15.44 -16.86
N ASP A 21 1.49 15.58 -15.59
CA ASP A 21 1.76 16.85 -14.91
C ASP A 21 3.26 16.97 -14.62
N SER A 22 3.99 17.53 -15.59
CA SER A 22 5.44 17.72 -15.50
C SER A 22 5.85 18.78 -14.49
N GLU A 23 5.01 19.77 -14.22
CA GLU A 23 5.25 20.85 -13.26
C GLU A 23 5.20 20.32 -11.81
N ARG A 24 4.23 19.44 -11.52
CA ARG A 24 4.05 18.84 -10.18
C ARG A 24 4.48 17.39 -10.12
N ARG A 25 5.26 16.92 -11.09
CA ARG A 25 5.73 15.53 -11.17
C ARG A 25 6.37 15.07 -9.86
N GLY A 26 7.23 15.89 -9.26
CA GLY A 26 7.87 15.56 -7.98
C GLY A 26 6.88 15.36 -6.84
N PHE A 27 5.85 16.21 -6.77
CA PHE A 27 4.78 16.09 -5.77
C PHE A 27 3.97 14.80 -5.96
N TRP A 28 3.57 14.50 -7.20
CA TRP A 28 2.81 13.28 -7.50
C TRP A 28 3.62 11.99 -7.27
N LEU A 29 4.93 12.02 -7.55
CA LEU A 29 5.82 10.89 -7.25
C LEU A 29 6.00 10.68 -5.75
N ALA A 30 6.12 11.75 -4.96
CA ALA A 30 6.18 11.64 -3.50
C ALA A 30 4.90 11.02 -2.93
N GLN A 31 3.73 11.48 -3.40
CA GLN A 31 2.44 10.90 -3.04
C GLN A 31 2.33 9.42 -3.43
N ALA A 32 2.82 9.05 -4.63
CA ALA A 32 2.84 7.65 -5.05
C ALA A 32 3.71 6.78 -4.13
N GLU A 33 4.87 7.27 -3.68
CA GLU A 33 5.73 6.53 -2.76
C GLU A 33 5.08 6.38 -1.37
N GLU A 34 4.39 7.40 -0.86
CA GLU A 34 3.64 7.31 0.39
C GLU A 34 2.53 6.24 0.30
N TRP A 35 1.77 6.19 -0.79
CA TRP A 35 0.75 5.16 -0.99
C TRP A 35 1.36 3.76 -1.09
N LYS A 36 2.48 3.62 -1.80
CA LYS A 36 3.23 2.36 -1.86
C LYS A 36 3.67 1.90 -0.47
N GLN A 37 4.23 2.79 0.36
CA GLN A 37 4.62 2.45 1.73
C GLN A 37 3.42 2.01 2.58
N ARG A 38 2.29 2.74 2.52
CA ARG A 38 1.06 2.34 3.22
C ARG A 38 0.57 0.96 2.79
N GLY A 39 0.73 0.61 1.52
CA GLY A 39 0.37 -0.71 1.00
C GLY A 39 1.27 -1.81 1.55
N LEU A 40 2.57 -1.54 1.68
CA LEU A 40 3.53 -2.46 2.31
C LEU A 40 3.24 -2.64 3.79
N ASP A 41 2.89 -1.57 4.50
CA ASP A 41 2.51 -1.62 5.92
C ASP A 41 1.24 -2.45 6.13
N GLU A 42 0.22 -2.28 5.28
CA GLU A 42 -1.01 -3.08 5.31
C GLU A 42 -0.72 -4.57 5.07
N ILE A 43 0.15 -4.89 4.10
CA ILE A 43 0.60 -6.27 3.84
C ILE A 43 1.33 -6.82 5.07
N ALA A 44 2.27 -6.07 5.65
CA ALA A 44 3.04 -6.49 6.81
C ALA A 44 2.16 -6.64 8.07
N TYR A 45 1.15 -5.79 8.22
CA TYR A 45 0.15 -5.90 9.29
C TYR A 45 -0.64 -7.21 9.15
N HIS A 46 -1.25 -7.46 7.99
CA HIS A 46 -2.00 -8.69 7.76
C HIS A 46 -1.14 -9.94 7.81
N PHE A 47 0.11 -9.89 7.35
CA PHE A 47 1.04 -11.01 7.47
C PHE A 47 1.32 -11.35 8.95
N ARG A 48 1.53 -10.32 9.80
CA ARG A 48 1.71 -10.52 11.24
C ARG A 48 0.45 -11.07 11.91
N GLU A 49 -0.72 -10.54 11.59
CA GLU A 49 -1.98 -11.05 12.13
C GLU A 49 -2.24 -12.51 11.74
N CYS A 50 -1.98 -12.87 10.47
CA CYS A 50 -2.18 -14.23 9.99
C CYS A 50 -1.23 -15.22 10.69
N ASN A 51 0.04 -14.84 10.89
CA ASN A 51 0.99 -15.66 11.62
C ASN A 51 0.63 -15.78 13.11
N HIS A 52 0.12 -14.72 13.75
CA HIS A 52 -0.32 -14.78 15.15
C HIS A 52 -1.51 -15.73 15.31
N ALA A 53 -2.53 -15.59 14.47
CA ALA A 53 -3.71 -16.46 14.48
C ALA A 53 -3.37 -17.93 14.18
N HIS A 54 -2.40 -18.18 13.29
CA HIS A 54 -1.93 -19.54 13.02
C HIS A 54 -1.17 -20.14 14.20
N THR A 55 -0.38 -19.34 14.93
CA THR A 55 0.36 -19.81 16.11
C THR A 55 -0.57 -20.19 17.26
N GLU A 56 -1.71 -19.51 17.40
CA GLU A 56 -2.74 -19.83 18.41
C GLU A 56 -3.54 -21.10 18.04
N LEU A 57 -3.77 -21.36 16.75
CA LEU A 57 -4.42 -22.59 16.27
C LEU A 57 -3.53 -23.84 16.33
N VAL A 58 -2.21 -23.71 16.17
CA VAL A 58 -1.28 -24.86 16.25
C VAL A 58 -1.03 -25.31 17.69
N ARG A 59 -1.42 -24.50 18.68
CA ARG A 59 -1.17 -24.74 20.11
C ARG A 59 -2.41 -25.14 20.90
N GLY A 60 -3.58 -25.23 20.26
CA GLY A 60 -4.84 -25.74 20.82
C GLY A 60 -5.18 -27.12 20.27
#